data_AF-A0ABD4UBV9-F1
#
_entry.id   AF-A0ABD4UBV9-F1
#
_cell.length_a   1.000
_cell.length_b   1.000
_cell.length_c   1.000
_cell.angle_alpha   90.00
_cell.angle_beta   90.00
_cell.angle_gamma   90.00
#
_symmetry.space_group_name_H-M   'P 1'
#
loop_
_entity.id
_entity.type
_entity.pdbx_description
1 polymer ?
#
loop_
_entity_poly.entity_id
_entity_poly.type
_entity_poly.pdbx_seq_one_letter_code
_entity_poly.pdbx_strand_id
1 'polypeptide(L)'
;MPKDNLLDSLKEAAEQRAIGADQLRAMLDDEVRALSSGARVHDYIHVFAIRNLRERMRQKDEFDRDTRADAAPADADPRPSHRL
;
A
#
# COMPACT_ATOMS: atom_id res chain seq x y z
N MET A 1 12.29 -10.30 2.62
CA MET A 1 11.40 -10.03 3.77
C MET A 1 12.28 -9.66 4.96
N PRO A 2 12.37 -8.37 5.36
CA PRO A 2 13.28 -7.93 6.44
C PRO A 2 12.57 -7.36 7.69
N LYS A 3 11.23 -7.29 7.72
CA LYS A 3 10.48 -6.71 8.85
C LYS A 3 10.43 -7.64 10.07
N ASP A 4 10.38 -8.94 9.84
CA ASP A 4 10.31 -9.93 10.93
C ASP A 4 11.57 -9.87 11.81
N ASN A 5 12.73 -9.56 11.22
CA ASN A 5 14.01 -9.55 11.91
C ASN A 5 14.16 -8.44 12.97
N LEU A 6 13.51 -7.28 12.79
CA LEU A 6 13.60 -6.16 13.73
C LEU A 6 12.75 -6.38 14.98
N LEU A 7 11.54 -6.91 14.81
CA LEU A 7 10.66 -7.21 15.94
C LEU A 7 11.23 -8.36 16.77
N ASP A 8 11.80 -9.36 16.11
CA ASP A 8 12.40 -10.51 16.79
C ASP A 8 13.69 -10.12 17.54
N SER A 9 14.53 -9.26 16.95
CA SER A 9 15.67 -8.65 17.67
C SER A 9 15.24 -7.85 18.90
N LEU A 10 14.10 -7.15 18.82
CA LEU A 10 13.56 -6.38 19.95
C LEU A 10 13.05 -7.30 21.07
N LYS A 11 12.39 -8.42 20.72
CA LYS A 11 11.94 -9.43 21.69
C LYS A 11 13.13 -10.08 22.40
N GLU A 12 14.18 -10.45 21.66
CA GLU A 12 15.40 -11.02 22.26
C GLU A 12 16.04 -10.06 23.26
N ALA A 13 16.13 -8.76 22.91
CA ALA A 13 16.64 -7.74 23.82
C ALA A 13 15.74 -7.53 25.05
N ALA A 14 14.43 -7.70 24.90
CA ALA A 14 13.46 -7.63 26.00
C ALA A 14 13.60 -8.82 26.95
N GLU A 15 13.75 -10.04 26.43
CA GLU A 15 13.97 -11.26 27.20
C GLU A 15 15.26 -11.18 28.02
N GLN A 16 16.36 -10.70 27.42
CA GLN A 16 17.62 -10.46 28.13
C GLN A 16 17.50 -9.47 29.30
N ARG A 17 16.51 -8.58 29.25
CA ARG A 17 16.23 -7.56 30.28
C ARG A 17 15.08 -7.95 31.21
N ALA A 18 14.57 -9.19 31.09
CA ALA A 18 13.39 -9.67 31.82
C ALA A 18 12.15 -8.76 31.66
N ILE A 19 12.03 -8.11 30.50
CA ILE A 19 10.88 -7.27 30.15
C ILE A 19 9.78 -8.19 29.62
N GLY A 20 8.63 -8.19 30.30
CA GLY A 20 7.46 -8.97 29.88
C GLY A 20 6.84 -8.43 28.59
N ALA A 21 6.10 -9.26 27.86
CA ALA A 21 5.50 -8.91 26.58
C ALA A 21 4.57 -7.68 26.66
N ASP A 22 3.76 -7.59 27.72
CA ASP A 22 2.84 -6.46 27.92
C ASP A 22 3.61 -5.15 28.21
N GLN A 23 4.71 -5.26 28.96
CA GLN A 23 5.58 -4.12 29.25
C GLN A 23 6.32 -3.66 27.98
N LEU A 24 6.81 -4.61 27.17
CA LEU A 24 7.44 -4.30 25.89
C LEU A 24 6.47 -3.59 24.93
N ARG A 25 5.21 -4.03 24.92
CA ARG A 25 4.16 -3.41 24.12
C ARG A 25 3.87 -1.98 24.55
N ALA A 26 3.73 -1.74 25.86
CA ALA A 26 3.55 -0.41 26.41
C ALA A 26 4.73 0.53 26.07
N MET A 27 5.96 0.04 26.19
CA MET A 27 7.17 0.80 25.81
C MET A 27 7.18 1.15 24.32
N LEU A 28 6.75 0.24 23.45
CA LEU A 28 6.65 0.49 22.01
C LEU A 28 5.57 1.54 21.71
N ASP A 29 4.41 1.44 22.35
CA ASP A 29 3.31 2.39 22.17
C ASP A 29 3.72 3.81 22.63
N ASP A 30 4.44 3.91 23.75
CA ASP A 30 4.98 5.17 24.25
C ASP A 30 6.01 5.78 23.28
N GLU A 31 6.91 4.95 22.73
CA GLU A 31 7.90 5.39 21.73
C GLU A 31 7.23 5.89 20.45
N VAL A 32 6.23 5.15 19.95
CA VAL A 32 5.42 5.56 18.79
C VAL A 32 4.70 6.90 19.06
N ARG A 33 4.14 7.07 20.26
CA ARG A 33 3.47 8.30 20.66
C ARG A 33 4.43 9.48 20.74
N ALA A 34 5.63 9.28 21.28
CA ALA A 34 6.68 10.30 21.36
C ALA A 34 7.14 10.74 19.96
N LEU A 35 7.41 9.78 19.07
CA LEU A 35 7.79 10.05 17.69
C LEU A 35 6.66 10.77 16.91
N SER A 36 5.41 10.39 17.17
CA SER A 36 4.23 11.04 16.58
C SER A 36 4.04 12.48 17.04
N SER A 37 4.45 12.79 18.28
CA SER A 37 4.39 14.13 18.88
C SER A 37 5.45 15.09 18.33
N GLY A 38 6.64 14.59 17.98
CA GLY A 38 7.81 15.43 17.68
C GLY A 38 7.99 15.77 16.21
N ALA A 39 7.65 14.86 15.29
CA ALA A 39 7.86 15.10 13.87
C ALA A 39 6.90 14.27 13.00
N ARG A 40 5.88 14.95 12.46
CA ARG A 40 5.34 14.73 11.11
C ARG A 40 5.09 13.25 10.74
N VAL A 41 4.57 12.43 11.66
CA VAL A 41 4.08 11.09 11.31
C VAL A 41 3.08 11.17 10.16
N HIS A 42 2.31 12.28 10.12
CA HIS A 42 1.42 12.66 9.04
C HIS A 42 2.11 12.88 7.68
N ASP A 43 3.36 13.35 7.64
CA ASP A 43 4.09 13.52 6.37
C ASP A 43 4.58 12.17 5.83
N TYR A 44 5.05 11.28 6.71
CA TYR A 44 5.41 9.92 6.33
C TYR A 44 4.18 9.14 5.85
N ILE A 45 3.05 9.28 6.54
CA ILE A 45 1.76 8.68 6.12
C ILE A 45 1.32 9.26 4.77
N HIS A 46 1.50 10.56 4.51
CA HIS A 46 1.17 11.17 3.21
C HIS A 46 1.92 10.51 2.05
N VAL A 47 3.22 10.25 2.20
CA VAL A 47 4.01 9.60 1.14
C VAL A 47 3.47 8.19 0.85
N PHE A 48 3.17 7.41 1.89
CA PHE A 48 2.56 6.08 1.73
C PHE A 48 1.15 6.17 1.11
N ALA A 49 0.34 7.14 1.51
CA ALA A 49 -1.01 7.33 0.98
C ALA A 49 -0.98 7.67 -0.51
N ILE A 50 -0.09 8.57 -0.94
CA ILE A 50 0.09 8.95 -2.35
C ILE A 50 0.53 7.73 -3.17
N ARG A 51 1.51 6.96 -2.67
CA ARG A 51 1.97 5.73 -3.33
C ARG A 51 0.83 4.74 -3.52
N ASN A 52 0.12 4.41 -2.44
CA ASN A 52 -0.96 3.43 -2.46
C ASN A 52 -2.13 3.90 -3.33
N LEU A 53 -2.41 5.21 -3.37
CA LEU A 53 -3.43 5.77 -4.24
C LEU A 53 -3.03 5.63 -5.71
N ARG A 54 -1.78 5.92 -6.08
CA ARG A 54 -1.29 5.73 -7.46
C ARG A 54 -1.35 4.27 -7.90
N GLU A 55 -1.00 3.33 -7.02
CA GLU A 55 -1.10 1.89 -7.33
C GLU A 55 -2.56 1.46 -7.54
N ARG A 56 -3.49 1.93 -6.70
CA ARG A 56 -4.93 1.69 -6.89
C ARG A 56 -5.48 2.31 -8.17
N MET A 57 -5.05 3.52 -8.53
CA MET A 57 -5.43 4.16 -9.78
C MET A 57 -4.94 3.36 -10.98
N ARG A 58 -3.68 2.89 -10.97
CA ARG A 58 -3.15 2.06 -12.06
C ARG A 58 -3.92 0.75 -12.23
N GLN A 59 -4.25 0.08 -11.13
CA GLN A 59 -5.06 -1.15 -11.16
C GLN A 59 -6.46 -0.89 -11.74
N LYS A 60 -7.05 0.27 -11.41
CA LYS A 60 -8.35 0.67 -11.96
C LYS A 60 -8.26 0.99 -13.45
N ASP A 61 -7.25 1.72 -13.88
CA ASP A 61 -7.04 2.07 -15.30
C ASP A 61 -6.80 0.82 -16.16
N GLU A 62 -6.07 -0.17 -15.63
CA GLU A 62 -5.84 -1.47 -16.26
C GLU A 62 -7.16 -2.25 -16.40
N PHE A 63 -7.96 -2.30 -15.34
CA PHE A 63 -9.29 -2.92 -15.35
C PHE A 63 -10.27 -2.24 -16.32
N ASP A 64 -10.31 -0.91 -16.36
CA ASP A 64 -11.16 -0.14 -17.28
C ASP A 64 -10.73 -0.34 -18.74
N ARG A 65 -9.43 -0.51 -18.98
CA ARG A 65 -8.88 -0.78 -20.33
C ARG A 65 -9.20 -2.19 -20.81
N ASP A 66 -9.09 -3.19 -19.94
CA ASP A 66 -9.49 -4.57 -20.25
C ASP A 66 -11.00 -4.66 -20.50
N THR A 67 -11.82 -4.00 -19.67
CA THR A 67 -13.28 -3.93 -19.85
C THR A 67 -13.66 -3.25 -21.17
N ARG A 68 -12.93 -2.20 -21.58
CA ARG A 68 -13.15 -1.49 -22.85
C ARG A 68 -12.64 -2.28 -24.07
N ALA A 69 -11.59 -3.07 -23.91
CA ALA A 69 -11.09 -3.98 -24.95
C ALA A 69 -12.06 -5.15 -25.19
N ASP A 70 -12.69 -5.67 -24.14
CA ASP A 70 -13.75 -6.68 -24.23
C ASP A 70 -15.08 -6.13 -24.77
N ALA A 71 -15.32 -4.83 -24.61
CA ALA A 71 -16.50 -4.13 -25.13
C ALA A 71 -16.33 -3.57 -26.56
N ALA A 72 -15.19 -3.81 -27.23
CA ALA A 72 -15.00 -3.39 -28.63
C ALA A 72 -16.01 -4.15 -29.53
N PRO A 73 -16.90 -3.47 -30.28
CA PRO A 73 -18.03 -4.13 -30.91
C PRO A 73 -17.58 -4.95 -32.13
N ALA A 74 -18.10 -6.17 -32.20
CA ALA A 74 -18.19 -6.98 -33.41
C ALA A 74 -19.19 -6.35 -34.40
N ASP A 75 -18.92 -5.13 -34.84
CA ASP A 75 -19.71 -4.44 -35.86
C ASP A 75 -18.78 -3.76 -36.87
N ALA A 76 -17.98 -4.59 -37.53
CA ALA A 76 -17.41 -4.25 -38.82
C ALA A 76 -18.45 -4.62 -39.89
N ASP A 77 -19.52 -3.83 -40.00
CA ASP A 77 -20.39 -3.80 -41.18
C ASP A 77 -19.57 -3.27 -42.37
N PRO A 78 -19.18 -4.10 -43.36
CA PRO A 78 -18.49 -3.59 -44.53
C PRO A 78 -19.56 -3.12 -45.52
N ARG A 79 -19.97 -1.85 -45.43
CA ARG A 79 -20.68 -1.21 -46.54
C ARG A 79 -19.66 -0.75 -47.59
N PRO A 80 -19.64 -1.30 -48.81
CA PRO A 80 -18.95 -0.63 -49.90
C PRO A 80 -19.89 0.43 -50.48
N SER A 81 -19.50 1.69 -50.32
CA SER A 81 -20.11 2.82 -51.01
C SER A 81 -19.55 2.93 -52.44
N HIS A 82 -20.44 2.84 -53.43
CA HIS A 82 -20.45 3.55 -54.72
C HIS A 82 -19.19 3.60 -55.62
N ARG A 83 -19.31 3.13 -56.88
CA ARG A 83 -19.20 3.99 -58.09
C ARG A 83 -19.36 3.25 -59.43
N LEU A 84 -20.10 3.94 -60.31
CA LEU A 84 -20.18 3.91 -61.79
C LEU A 84 -20.92 2.74 -62.44
#